data_AF-R7J2R8-F1
#
_entry.id   AF-R7J2R8-F1
#
_cell.length_a   1.000
_cell.length_b   1.000
_cell.length_c   1.000
_cell.angle_alpha   90.00
_cell.angle_beta   90.00
_cell.angle_gamma   90.00
#
_symmetry.space_group_name_H-M   'P 1'
#
loop_
_entity.id
_entity.type
_entity.pdbx_description
1 polymer ?
#
loop_
_entity_poly.entity_id
_entity_poly.type
_entity_poly.pdbx_seq_one_letter_code
_entity_poly.pdbx_strand_id
1 'polypeptide(L)'
;MARAIATEPQLLILDEPTNHLDITAIEWLEAYLAKARMTLLMVTHDRYFLDRVCSKIIEIDRTHIYTYDGNYDYFLRRRAERISAMSAELDRVNNLLRKEQDWMSRQPQARAGKARYRIEQFYDLKERSRINITERNVDLGNASKVYIGSKIFEARHISKAFGDHVIVRDFSYDFARGEKVGIIGANGIGKSTFVKMLLGLVTQDSGEWNIGETVRFGYYSQDGFVPTPGKRVIDVITDIADDIEYEGARLNASQLLKRFLFDVPAQQKYVETLSGGELCRLHLASVLMRQPNFLILDEPTNDLDIVTLGILEEYLTKFNGCAIIISHDRYFLDNIVDHIFVLEGDGIIRDFPGNYSDYRTWKAEQASQAPTQRVKTQNVKIKTPQRRRRSFKEQREFEALTAEIDALSAERASLEAAFAGNSTPDADIAAMSARYSQVKDLLDEKEMRWLELSEIE
;
A
#
# COMPACT_ATOMS: atom_id res chain seq x y z
N MET A 1 -0.35 -7.77 20.29
CA MET A 1 0.67 -8.18 19.30
C MET A 1 1.98 -8.67 19.94
N ALA A 2 2.76 -7.81 20.62
CA ALA A 2 4.11 -8.16 21.12
C ALA A 2 4.17 -9.46 21.96
N ARG A 3 3.20 -9.68 22.87
CA ARG A 3 3.11 -10.92 23.66
C ARG A 3 2.92 -12.19 22.82
N ALA A 4 2.13 -12.11 21.75
CA ALA A 4 1.85 -13.24 20.86
C ALA A 4 3.05 -13.57 19.96
N ILE A 5 3.81 -12.54 19.57
CA ILE A 5 5.05 -12.70 18.81
C ILE A 5 6.14 -13.34 19.68
N ALA A 6 6.25 -12.91 20.95
CA ALA A 6 7.27 -13.38 21.89
C ALA A 6 7.12 -14.87 22.27
N THR A 7 5.95 -15.48 22.05
CA THR A 7 5.72 -16.90 22.32
C THR A 7 6.19 -17.84 21.20
N GLU A 8 6.78 -17.31 20.12
CA GLU A 8 7.26 -18.06 18.95
C GLU A 8 6.29 -19.16 18.45
N PRO A 9 5.03 -18.80 18.14
CA PRO A 9 4.03 -19.79 17.74
C PRO A 9 4.32 -20.35 16.34
N GLN A 10 3.90 -21.60 16.11
CA GLN A 10 3.94 -22.22 14.77
C GLN A 10 2.88 -21.65 13.82
N LEU A 11 1.75 -21.20 14.39
CA LEU A 11 0.65 -20.53 13.68
C LEU A 11 0.31 -19.25 14.43
N LEU A 12 0.40 -18.11 13.73
CA LEU A 12 -0.01 -16.81 14.25
C LEU A 12 -1.26 -16.35 13.51
N ILE A 13 -2.31 -16.04 14.27
CA ILE A 13 -3.55 -15.45 13.74
C ILE A 13 -3.61 -13.99 14.19
N LEU A 14 -3.69 -13.06 13.23
CA LEU A 14 -3.77 -11.63 13.48
C LEU A 14 -5.04 -11.05 12.84
N ASP A 15 -5.76 -10.24 13.59
CA ASP A 15 -6.92 -9.51 13.08
C ASP A 15 -6.55 -8.01 13.08
N GLU A 16 -6.52 -7.41 11.89
CA GLU A 16 -6.10 -6.03 11.60
C GLU A 16 -4.85 -5.56 12.39
N PRO A 17 -3.69 -6.24 12.25
CA PRO A 17 -2.51 -5.96 13.08
C PRO A 17 -1.87 -4.60 12.80
N THR A 18 -2.16 -3.99 11.65
CA THR A 18 -1.65 -2.68 11.24
C THR A 18 -2.46 -1.53 11.83
N ASN A 19 -3.65 -1.80 12.37
CA ASN A 19 -4.52 -0.76 12.88
C ASN A 19 -3.92 -0.06 14.11
N HIS A 20 -4.05 1.26 14.17
CA HIS A 20 -3.50 2.12 15.22
C HIS A 20 -1.98 1.99 15.44
N LEU A 21 -1.23 1.41 14.49
CA LEU A 21 0.22 1.41 14.51
C LEU A 21 0.75 2.62 13.75
N ASP A 22 1.84 3.19 14.25
CA ASP A 22 2.55 4.20 13.51
C ASP A 22 3.31 3.57 12.34
N ILE A 23 3.63 4.38 11.34
CA ILE A 23 4.30 3.93 10.12
C ILE A 23 5.60 3.16 10.45
N THR A 24 6.35 3.61 11.46
CA THR A 24 7.61 2.97 11.89
C THR A 24 7.36 1.57 12.46
N ALA A 25 6.35 1.40 13.31
CA ALA A 25 6.00 0.07 13.82
C ALA A 25 5.47 -0.84 12.71
N ILE A 26 4.72 -0.32 11.75
CA ILE A 26 4.27 -1.10 10.58
C ILE A 26 5.49 -1.57 9.76
N GLU A 27 6.49 -0.71 9.50
CA GLU A 27 7.71 -1.11 8.78
C GLU A 27 8.49 -2.20 9.53
N TRP A 28 8.58 -2.06 10.84
CA TRP A 28 9.22 -3.06 11.69
C TRP A 28 8.48 -4.39 11.66
N LEU A 29 7.15 -4.36 11.79
CA LEU A 29 6.30 -5.54 11.79
C LEU A 29 6.37 -6.27 10.45
N GLU A 30 6.32 -5.52 9.35
CA GLU A 30 6.48 -6.01 7.99
C GLU A 30 7.83 -6.73 7.81
N ALA A 31 8.92 -6.09 8.21
CA ALA A 31 10.26 -6.67 8.14
C ALA A 31 10.45 -7.90 9.05
N TYR A 32 9.78 -7.91 10.20
CA TYR A 32 9.79 -9.03 11.14
C TYR A 32 9.05 -10.24 10.56
N LEU A 33 7.80 -10.05 10.11
CA LEU A 33 6.95 -11.12 9.59
C LEU A 33 7.48 -11.67 8.27
N ALA A 34 8.06 -10.85 7.40
CA ALA A 34 8.67 -11.29 6.15
C ALA A 34 9.86 -12.26 6.37
N LYS A 35 10.55 -12.17 7.51
CA LYS A 35 11.66 -13.05 7.87
C LYS A 35 11.23 -14.24 8.74
N ALA A 36 10.06 -14.17 9.35
CA ALA A 36 9.58 -15.16 10.29
C ALA A 36 9.27 -16.48 9.58
N ARG A 37 9.83 -17.59 10.08
CA ARG A 37 9.52 -18.94 9.58
C ARG A 37 8.32 -19.52 10.34
N MET A 38 7.14 -18.92 10.18
CA MET A 38 5.89 -19.37 10.80
C MET A 38 4.73 -19.28 9.81
N THR A 39 3.65 -20.03 10.08
CA THR A 39 2.42 -19.87 9.32
C THR A 39 1.68 -18.64 9.84
N LEU A 40 1.38 -17.69 8.98
CA LEU A 40 0.63 -16.48 9.30
C LEU A 40 -0.75 -16.54 8.65
N LEU A 41 -1.80 -16.40 9.46
CA LEU A 41 -3.14 -16.10 8.99
C LEU A 41 -3.50 -14.70 9.47
N MET A 42 -3.75 -13.77 8.55
CA MET A 42 -4.11 -12.42 8.94
C MET A 42 -5.24 -11.84 8.12
N VAL A 43 -5.99 -10.95 8.76
CA VAL A 43 -6.95 -10.05 8.12
C VAL A 43 -6.32 -8.67 8.18
N THR A 44 -6.17 -8.00 7.04
CA THR A 44 -5.72 -6.61 7.00
C THR A 44 -6.27 -5.86 5.79
N HIS A 45 -6.48 -4.55 5.94
CA HIS A 45 -6.77 -3.64 4.84
C HIS A 45 -5.52 -2.97 4.22
N ASP A 46 -4.32 -3.13 4.82
CA ASP A 46 -3.08 -2.53 4.30
C ASP A 46 -2.58 -3.27 3.04
N ARG A 47 -2.68 -2.59 1.89
CA ARG A 47 -2.34 -3.13 0.57
C ARG A 47 -0.85 -3.44 0.41
N TYR A 48 0.04 -2.60 0.94
CA TYR A 48 1.49 -2.86 0.86
C TYR A 48 1.92 -3.96 1.81
N PHE A 49 1.28 -4.07 2.97
CA PHE A 49 1.54 -5.14 3.92
C PHE A 49 1.16 -6.51 3.34
N LEU A 50 -0.03 -6.61 2.73
CA LEU A 50 -0.46 -7.81 2.01
C LEU A 50 0.51 -8.16 0.88
N ASP A 51 0.94 -7.18 0.09
CA ASP A 51 1.79 -7.43 -1.07
C ASP A 51 3.18 -7.97 -0.70
N ARG A 52 3.74 -7.52 0.42
CA ARG A 52 5.10 -7.90 0.84
C ARG A 52 5.17 -9.11 1.76
N VAL A 53 4.17 -9.33 2.61
CA VAL A 53 4.19 -10.39 3.62
C VAL A 53 3.41 -11.63 3.18
N CYS A 54 2.28 -11.48 2.46
CA CYS A 54 1.45 -12.61 2.08
C CYS A 54 1.97 -13.32 0.82
N SER A 55 1.97 -14.65 0.87
CA SER A 55 2.18 -15.52 -0.30
C SER A 55 0.88 -16.07 -0.90
N LYS A 56 -0.22 -16.01 -0.14
CA LYS A 56 -1.55 -16.51 -0.52
C LYS A 56 -2.61 -15.55 -0.01
N ILE A 57 -3.56 -15.20 -0.87
CA ILE A 57 -4.71 -14.36 -0.55
C ILE A 57 -5.97 -15.22 -0.56
N ILE A 58 -6.77 -15.10 0.50
CA ILE A 58 -8.08 -15.75 0.61
C ILE A 58 -9.13 -14.65 0.58
N GLU A 59 -9.96 -14.65 -0.45
CA GLU A 59 -11.07 -13.73 -0.62
C GLU A 59 -12.36 -14.43 -0.22
N ILE A 60 -13.13 -13.81 0.68
CA ILE A 60 -14.46 -14.27 1.07
C ILE A 60 -15.46 -13.33 0.41
N ASP A 61 -16.21 -13.83 -0.58
CA ASP A 61 -17.26 -13.07 -1.26
C ASP A 61 -18.54 -13.90 -1.37
N ARG A 62 -19.67 -13.33 -0.97
CA ARG A 62 -21.03 -13.91 -1.07
C ARG A 62 -21.07 -15.41 -0.75
N THR A 63 -20.64 -15.77 0.47
CA THR A 63 -20.57 -17.15 0.99
C THR A 63 -19.63 -18.12 0.24
N HIS A 64 -18.83 -17.63 -0.69
CA HIS A 64 -17.81 -18.40 -1.40
C HIS A 64 -16.42 -17.96 -0.93
N ILE A 65 -15.50 -18.92 -0.90
CA ILE A 65 -14.10 -18.69 -0.57
C ILE A 65 -13.29 -18.92 -1.83
N TYR A 66 -12.57 -17.89 -2.26
CA TYR A 66 -11.64 -17.94 -3.38
C TYR A 66 -10.23 -17.86 -2.84
N THR A 67 -9.34 -18.70 -3.36
CA THR A 67 -7.94 -18.73 -2.94
C THR A 67 -7.05 -18.42 -4.12
N TYR A 68 -6.09 -17.53 -3.91
CA TYR A 68 -5.14 -17.08 -4.91
C TYR A 68 -3.73 -17.30 -4.39
N ASP A 69 -2.92 -18.03 -5.16
CA ASP A 69 -1.48 -18.19 -4.90
C ASP A 69 -0.76 -17.00 -5.54
N GLY A 70 -0.29 -16.06 -4.72
CA GLY A 70 0.33 -14.82 -5.17
C GLY A 70 0.18 -13.67 -4.18
N ASN A 71 0.78 -12.54 -4.54
CA ASN A 71 0.71 -11.28 -3.81
C ASN A 71 -0.62 -10.54 -4.07
N TYR A 72 -0.79 -9.37 -3.45
CA TYR A 72 -2.03 -8.60 -3.54
C TYR A 72 -2.30 -8.06 -4.95
N ASP A 73 -1.28 -7.60 -5.66
CA ASP A 73 -1.44 -7.14 -7.06
C ASP A 73 -1.92 -8.28 -7.99
N TYR A 74 -1.35 -9.48 -7.82
CA TYR A 74 -1.81 -10.65 -8.58
C TYR A 74 -3.28 -10.99 -8.29
N PHE A 75 -3.69 -10.92 -7.01
CA PHE A 75 -5.08 -11.08 -6.61
C PHE A 75 -6.00 -10.07 -7.31
N LEU A 76 -5.65 -8.78 -7.32
CA LEU A 76 -6.46 -7.73 -7.95
C LEU A 76 -6.69 -8.00 -9.44
N ARG A 77 -5.62 -8.37 -10.16
CA ARG A 77 -5.71 -8.71 -11.60
C ARG A 77 -6.63 -9.91 -11.83
N ARG A 78 -6.45 -10.99 -11.06
CA ARG A 78 -7.28 -12.21 -11.17
C ARG A 78 -8.74 -11.96 -10.80
N ARG A 79 -8.98 -11.13 -9.80
CA ARG A 79 -10.34 -10.70 -9.42
C ARG A 79 -10.99 -9.91 -10.55
N ALA A 80 -10.28 -8.97 -11.18
CA ALA A 80 -10.80 -8.21 -12.31
C ALA A 80 -11.13 -9.11 -13.52
N GLU A 81 -10.26 -10.06 -13.87
CA GLU A 81 -10.53 -11.08 -14.89
C GLU A 81 -11.79 -11.89 -14.57
N ARG A 82 -11.95 -12.32 -13.31
CA ARG A 82 -13.12 -13.07 -12.84
C ARG A 82 -14.40 -12.25 -12.96
N ILE A 83 -14.38 -11.00 -12.49
CA ILE A 83 -15.55 -10.11 -12.55
C ILE A 83 -15.94 -9.83 -14.01
N SER A 84 -14.96 -9.59 -14.88
CA SER A 84 -15.20 -9.38 -16.31
C SER A 84 -15.83 -10.63 -16.96
N ALA A 85 -15.30 -11.82 -16.66
CA ALA A 85 -15.84 -13.09 -17.15
C ALA A 85 -17.28 -13.32 -16.66
N MET A 86 -17.54 -13.08 -15.37
CA MET A 86 -18.86 -13.20 -14.76
C MET A 86 -19.86 -12.18 -15.33
N SER A 87 -19.45 -10.92 -15.52
CA SER A 87 -20.28 -9.89 -16.14
C SER A 87 -20.65 -10.26 -17.58
N ALA A 88 -19.68 -10.73 -18.38
CA ALA A 88 -19.93 -11.17 -19.74
C ALA A 88 -20.88 -12.38 -19.80
N GLU A 89 -20.79 -13.30 -18.83
CA GLU A 89 -21.72 -14.42 -18.68
C GLU A 89 -23.14 -13.93 -18.32
N LEU A 90 -23.25 -13.03 -17.35
CA LEU A 90 -24.52 -12.42 -16.97
C LEU A 90 -25.17 -11.66 -18.12
N ASP A 91 -24.39 -10.92 -18.92
CA ASP A 91 -24.92 -10.20 -20.09
C ASP A 91 -25.48 -11.17 -21.14
N ARG A 92 -24.83 -12.32 -21.36
CA ARG A 92 -25.38 -13.38 -22.22
C ARG A 92 -26.68 -13.95 -21.65
N VAL A 93 -26.72 -14.22 -20.34
CA VAL A 93 -27.91 -14.74 -19.65
C VAL A 93 -29.06 -13.73 -19.70
N ASN A 94 -28.79 -12.44 -19.45
CA ASN A 94 -29.77 -11.36 -19.51
C ASN A 94 -30.32 -11.16 -20.93
N ASN A 95 -29.47 -11.25 -21.95
CA ASN A 95 -29.90 -11.19 -23.34
C ASN A 95 -30.76 -12.40 -23.73
N LEU A 96 -30.46 -13.60 -23.20
CA LEU A 96 -31.29 -14.79 -23.39
C LEU A 96 -32.62 -14.64 -22.65
N LEU A 97 -32.61 -14.13 -21.42
CA LEU A 97 -33.82 -13.82 -20.65
C LEU A 97 -34.74 -12.83 -21.36
N ARG A 98 -34.20 -11.77 -21.96
CA ARG A 98 -35.02 -10.83 -22.76
C ARG A 98 -35.74 -11.55 -23.90
N LYS A 99 -35.03 -12.38 -24.65
CA LYS A 99 -35.62 -13.17 -25.75
C LYS A 99 -36.68 -14.16 -25.25
N GLU A 100 -36.44 -14.82 -24.13
CA GLU A 100 -37.42 -15.76 -23.54
C GLU A 100 -38.60 -15.02 -22.89
N GLN A 101 -38.39 -13.81 -22.35
CA GLN A 101 -39.46 -12.96 -21.82
C GLN A 101 -40.37 -12.44 -22.93
N ASP A 102 -39.82 -12.08 -24.10
CA ASP A 102 -40.58 -11.76 -25.31
C ASP A 102 -41.36 -12.98 -25.84
N TRP A 103 -40.84 -14.18 -25.63
CA TRP A 103 -41.56 -15.41 -25.97
C TRP A 103 -42.70 -15.68 -24.97
N MET A 104 -42.47 -15.48 -23.66
CA MET A 104 -43.49 -15.61 -22.61
C MET A 104 -44.60 -14.57 -22.71
N SER A 105 -44.29 -13.33 -23.10
CA SER A 105 -45.28 -12.24 -23.27
C SER A 105 -46.29 -12.53 -24.38
N ARG A 106 -45.93 -13.39 -25.35
CA ARG A 106 -46.82 -13.91 -26.41
C ARG A 106 -47.80 -14.98 -25.91
N GLN A 107 -47.82 -15.28 -24.61
CA GLN A 107 -48.70 -16.27 -23.97
C GLN A 107 -48.73 -17.65 -24.66
N PRO A 108 -47.58 -18.32 -24.82
CA PRO A 108 -47.52 -19.65 -25.44
C PRO A 108 -48.27 -20.67 -24.57
N GLN A 109 -49.13 -21.47 -25.20
CA GLN A 109 -49.91 -22.48 -24.48
C GLN A 109 -49.04 -23.69 -24.11
N ALA A 110 -48.99 -24.04 -22.82
CA ALA A 110 -48.22 -25.16 -22.27
C ALA A 110 -48.84 -26.55 -22.60
N ARG A 111 -49.35 -26.74 -23.82
CA ARG A 111 -50.02 -27.98 -24.24
C ARG A 111 -49.05 -29.09 -24.67
N ALA A 112 -47.79 -28.76 -24.98
CA ALA A 112 -46.77 -29.71 -25.43
C ALA A 112 -45.57 -29.78 -24.45
N GLY A 113 -44.97 -30.96 -24.28
CA GLY A 113 -43.85 -31.18 -23.33
C GLY A 113 -42.65 -30.24 -23.55
N LYS A 114 -42.35 -29.87 -24.81
CA LYS A 114 -41.29 -28.90 -25.15
C LYS A 114 -41.61 -27.47 -24.67
N ALA A 115 -42.88 -27.07 -24.70
CA ALA A 115 -43.31 -25.75 -24.22
C ALA A 115 -43.26 -25.69 -22.68
N ARG A 116 -43.65 -26.77 -21.99
CA ARG A 116 -43.58 -26.87 -20.53
C ARG A 116 -42.12 -26.82 -20.03
N TYR A 117 -41.23 -27.57 -20.66
CA TYR A 117 -39.79 -27.53 -20.36
C TYR A 117 -39.19 -26.13 -20.56
N ARG A 118 -39.58 -25.42 -21.62
CA ARG A 118 -39.09 -24.06 -21.90
C ARG A 118 -39.59 -23.03 -20.89
N ILE A 119 -40.83 -23.20 -20.39
CA ILE A 119 -41.39 -22.37 -19.32
C ILE A 119 -40.64 -22.62 -18.00
N GLU A 120 -40.36 -23.88 -17.65
CA GLU A 120 -39.56 -24.22 -16.46
C GLU A 120 -38.13 -23.66 -16.55
N GLN A 121 -37.48 -23.81 -17.71
CA GLN A 121 -36.17 -23.21 -17.98
C GLN A 121 -36.18 -21.67 -17.83
N PHE A 122 -37.24 -20.98 -18.24
CA PHE A 122 -37.35 -19.53 -18.05
C PHE A 122 -37.38 -19.13 -16.56
N TYR A 123 -38.14 -19.85 -15.73
CA TYR A 123 -38.19 -19.57 -14.29
C TYR A 123 -36.85 -19.88 -13.60
N ASP A 124 -36.21 -21.00 -13.91
CA ASP A 124 -34.86 -21.34 -13.42
C ASP A 124 -33.83 -20.29 -13.83
N LEU A 125 -33.86 -19.86 -15.10
CA LEU A 125 -32.94 -18.86 -15.62
C LEU A 125 -33.14 -17.49 -14.96
N LYS A 126 -34.40 -17.14 -14.67
CA LYS A 126 -34.79 -15.91 -13.96
C LYS A 126 -34.36 -15.93 -12.49
N GLU A 127 -34.38 -17.08 -11.84
CA GLU A 127 -33.81 -17.21 -10.48
C GLU A 127 -32.30 -17.08 -10.49
N ARG A 128 -31.60 -17.72 -11.44
CA ARG A 128 -30.14 -17.64 -11.56
C ARG A 128 -29.65 -16.23 -11.93
N SER A 129 -30.41 -15.48 -12.73
CA SER A 129 -30.04 -14.12 -13.13
C SER A 129 -30.29 -13.04 -12.07
N ARG A 130 -30.97 -13.36 -10.96
CA ARG A 130 -31.17 -12.42 -9.85
C ARG A 130 -29.86 -12.05 -9.14
N ILE A 131 -28.77 -12.79 -9.42
CA ILE A 131 -27.44 -12.46 -8.94
C ILE A 131 -26.94 -11.22 -9.70
N ASN A 132 -27.23 -10.03 -9.16
CA ASN A 132 -26.63 -8.80 -9.63
C ASN A 132 -25.12 -8.80 -9.27
N ILE A 133 -24.26 -9.08 -10.25
CA ILE A 133 -22.82 -8.79 -10.16
C ILE A 133 -22.64 -7.40 -10.76
N THR A 134 -23.13 -6.39 -10.05
CA THR A 134 -22.75 -5.01 -10.31
C THR A 134 -21.93 -4.56 -9.12
N GLU A 135 -20.61 -4.83 -9.18
CA GLU A 135 -19.67 -3.91 -8.54
C GLU A 135 -19.78 -2.62 -9.34
N ARG A 136 -20.54 -1.68 -8.79
CA ARG A 136 -20.73 -0.38 -9.39
C ARG A 136 -19.38 0.33 -9.28
N ASN A 137 -18.67 0.50 -10.39
CA ASN A 137 -17.77 1.64 -10.52
C ASN A 137 -18.66 2.88 -10.36
N VAL A 138 -18.66 3.43 -9.16
CA VAL A 138 -19.44 4.61 -8.84
C VAL A 138 -18.63 5.79 -9.34
N ASP A 139 -18.88 6.16 -10.60
CA ASP A 139 -18.28 7.35 -11.18
C ASP A 139 -18.68 8.56 -10.33
N LEU A 140 -17.70 9.12 -9.62
CA LEU A 140 -17.89 10.30 -8.80
C LEU A 140 -18.05 11.50 -9.74
N GLY A 141 -19.29 11.78 -10.10
CA GLY A 141 -19.66 12.98 -10.84
C GLY A 141 -19.23 14.23 -10.08
N ASN A 142 -18.54 15.11 -10.81
CA ASN A 142 -17.95 16.40 -10.42
C ASN A 142 -18.56 17.00 -9.14
N ALA A 143 -17.75 17.07 -8.08
CA ALA A 143 -18.00 18.02 -6.99
C ALA A 143 -18.09 19.42 -7.62
N SER A 144 -19.22 20.09 -7.39
CA SER A 144 -19.53 21.42 -7.86
C SER A 144 -18.35 22.37 -7.61
N LYS A 145 -18.07 23.24 -8.60
CA LYS A 145 -17.05 24.30 -8.51
C LYS A 145 -17.41 25.27 -7.39
N VAL A 146 -17.01 24.97 -6.16
CA VAL A 146 -17.02 25.97 -5.08
C VAL A 146 -15.91 26.96 -5.42
N TYR A 147 -16.27 28.23 -5.60
CA TYR A 147 -15.32 29.30 -5.87
C TYR A 147 -14.47 29.50 -4.62
N ILE A 148 -13.15 29.35 -4.75
CA ILE A 148 -12.19 29.54 -3.66
C ILE A 148 -11.47 30.86 -3.92
N GLY A 149 -11.48 31.76 -2.95
CA GLY A 149 -10.73 33.01 -2.99
C GLY A 149 -9.21 32.76 -3.06
N SER A 150 -8.41 33.80 -3.34
CA SER A 150 -6.95 33.67 -3.45
C SER A 150 -6.25 33.31 -2.14
N LYS A 151 -6.90 33.55 -0.99
CA LYS A 151 -6.37 33.22 0.34
C LYS A 151 -7.24 32.14 0.99
N ILE A 152 -6.62 30.99 1.26
CA ILE A 152 -7.31 29.80 1.78
C ILE A 152 -6.98 29.65 3.25
N PHE A 153 -5.72 29.38 3.54
CA PHE A 153 -5.28 29.11 4.89
C PHE A 153 -3.79 29.43 5.04
N GLU A 154 -3.45 30.24 6.03
CA GLU A 154 -2.09 30.66 6.34
C GLU A 154 -1.82 30.50 7.82
N ALA A 155 -0.73 29.81 8.15
CA ALA A 155 -0.23 29.62 9.50
C ALA A 155 0.99 30.53 9.71
N ARG A 156 0.99 31.35 10.77
CA ARG A 156 2.13 32.22 11.11
C ARG A 156 2.65 31.96 12.51
N HIS A 157 3.90 31.50 12.60
CA HIS A 157 4.68 31.36 13.84
C HIS A 157 3.93 30.63 14.96
N ILE A 158 3.25 29.54 14.59
CA ILE A 158 2.33 28.83 15.48
C ILE A 158 3.12 27.95 16.42
N SER A 159 2.86 28.11 17.72
CA SER A 159 3.43 27.23 18.74
C SER A 159 2.38 26.74 19.72
N LYS A 160 2.54 25.48 20.13
CA LYS A 160 1.71 24.84 21.14
C LYS A 160 2.51 23.83 21.96
N ALA A 161 2.36 23.93 23.28
CA ALA A 161 2.84 22.95 24.24
C ALA A 161 1.75 22.55 25.24
N PHE A 162 1.78 21.30 25.70
CA PHE A 162 1.04 20.85 26.86
C PHE A 162 2.01 20.39 27.94
N GLY A 163 2.24 21.24 28.94
CA GLY A 163 3.26 21.00 29.94
C GLY A 163 4.64 20.89 29.28
N ASP A 164 5.31 19.75 29.49
CA ASP A 164 6.63 19.48 28.91
C ASP A 164 6.58 18.95 27.46
N HIS A 165 5.40 18.56 26.98
CA HIS A 165 5.23 18.02 25.63
C HIS A 165 4.95 19.14 24.64
N VAL A 166 5.94 19.44 23.79
CA VAL A 166 5.78 20.44 22.74
C VAL A 166 5.30 19.78 21.45
N ILE A 167 4.15 20.23 20.97
CA ILE A 167 3.49 19.70 19.77
C ILE A 167 4.01 20.41 18.53
N VAL A 168 4.08 21.75 18.58
CA VAL A 168 4.53 22.59 17.48
C VAL A 168 5.36 23.75 18.02
N ARG A 169 6.48 24.05 17.35
CA ARG A 169 7.30 25.24 17.57
C ARG A 169 7.45 25.99 16.27
N ASP A 170 7.01 27.26 16.29
CA ASP A 170 7.26 28.23 15.24
C ASP A 170 6.89 27.76 13.81
N PHE A 171 5.74 27.10 13.68
CA PHE A 171 5.29 26.60 12.38
C PHE A 171 4.67 27.72 11.55
N SER A 172 5.18 27.91 10.34
CA SER A 172 4.62 28.83 9.37
C SER A 172 4.43 28.12 8.03
N TYR A 173 3.25 28.23 7.45
CA TYR A 173 2.90 27.55 6.20
C TYR A 173 1.75 28.23 5.48
N ASP A 174 1.85 28.34 4.16
CA ASP A 174 0.83 28.90 3.29
C ASP A 174 0.26 27.80 2.40
N PHE A 175 -1.03 27.48 2.58
CA PHE A 175 -1.68 26.46 1.75
C PHE A 175 -2.06 27.03 0.38
N ALA A 176 -1.62 26.34 -0.66
CA ALA A 176 -2.00 26.61 -2.04
C ALA A 176 -3.38 26.04 -2.35
N ARG A 177 -3.97 26.53 -3.45
CA ARG A 177 -5.31 26.09 -3.87
C ARG A 177 -5.28 24.67 -4.43
N GLY A 178 -6.16 23.83 -3.88
CA GLY A 178 -6.29 22.44 -4.32
C GLY A 178 -5.22 21.53 -3.73
N GLU A 179 -4.42 22.04 -2.78
CA GLU A 179 -3.30 21.32 -2.21
C GLU A 179 -3.76 20.19 -1.30
N LYS A 180 -3.14 19.03 -1.45
CA LYS A 180 -3.39 17.84 -0.63
C LYS A 180 -2.16 17.54 0.19
N VAL A 181 -2.30 17.70 1.50
CA VAL A 181 -1.21 17.53 2.46
C VAL A 181 -1.43 16.28 3.30
N GLY A 182 -0.44 15.40 3.32
CA GLY A 182 -0.38 14.24 4.18
C GLY A 182 0.35 14.57 5.47
N ILE A 183 -0.16 14.14 6.62
CA ILE A 183 0.51 14.31 7.91
C ILE A 183 0.95 12.93 8.40
N ILE A 184 2.25 12.79 8.61
CA ILE A 184 2.85 11.58 9.17
C ILE A 184 3.62 11.89 10.46
N GLY A 185 3.66 10.92 11.37
CA GLY A 185 4.37 11.04 12.63
C GLY A 185 4.04 9.90 13.57
N ALA A 186 4.84 9.75 14.63
CA ALA A 186 4.60 8.75 15.66
C ALA A 186 3.26 8.96 16.39
N ASN A 187 2.74 7.93 17.03
CA ASN A 187 1.53 8.05 17.83
C ASN A 187 1.80 8.83 19.11
N GLY A 188 0.85 9.71 19.48
CA GLY A 188 1.01 10.59 20.64
C GLY A 188 1.84 11.85 20.39
N ILE A 189 2.34 12.08 19.17
CA ILE A 189 3.13 13.29 18.85
C ILE A 189 2.27 14.56 18.66
N GLY A 190 0.94 14.40 18.64
CA GLY A 190 -0.02 15.50 18.58
C GLY A 190 -0.61 15.80 17.20
N LYS A 191 -0.61 14.85 16.26
CA LYS A 191 -1.25 14.97 14.91
C LYS A 191 -2.70 15.47 15.00
N SER A 192 -3.54 14.79 15.80
CA SER A 192 -4.94 15.18 16.00
C SER A 192 -5.07 16.52 16.73
N THR A 193 -4.14 16.86 17.63
CA THR A 193 -4.13 18.19 18.26
C THR A 193 -3.81 19.27 17.25
N PHE A 194 -2.85 19.06 16.35
CA PHE A 194 -2.54 19.99 15.27
C PHE A 194 -3.78 20.31 14.42
N VAL A 195 -4.53 19.28 14.05
CA VAL A 195 -5.81 19.44 13.34
C VAL A 195 -6.87 20.15 14.20
N LYS A 196 -7.00 19.81 15.48
CA LYS A 196 -7.94 20.48 16.39
C LYS A 196 -7.59 21.96 16.60
N MET A 197 -6.31 22.34 16.56
CA MET A 197 -5.88 23.75 16.56
C MET A 197 -6.28 24.46 15.28
N LEU A 198 -6.08 23.82 14.14
CA LEU A 198 -6.47 24.35 12.83
C LEU A 198 -7.99 24.61 12.75
N LEU A 199 -8.80 23.73 13.33
CA LEU A 199 -10.26 23.88 13.42
C LEU A 199 -10.72 24.92 14.47
N GLY A 200 -9.80 25.50 15.25
CA GLY A 200 -10.13 26.41 16.35
C GLY A 200 -10.74 25.74 17.58
N LEU A 201 -10.73 24.40 17.66
CA LEU A 201 -11.21 23.64 18.82
C LEU A 201 -10.23 23.69 19.99
N VAL A 202 -8.94 23.87 19.70
CA VAL A 202 -7.87 24.04 20.68
C VAL A 202 -7.16 25.35 20.41
N THR A 203 -6.93 26.16 21.44
CA THR A 203 -6.21 27.42 21.33
C THR A 203 -4.70 27.19 21.19
N GLN A 204 -4.05 27.90 20.27
CA GLN A 204 -2.59 27.99 20.22
C GLN A 204 -2.04 28.87 21.37
N ASP A 205 -0.77 28.66 21.74
CA ASP A 205 -0.11 29.46 22.76
C ASP A 205 0.54 30.71 22.16
N SER A 206 1.04 30.60 20.92
CA SER A 206 1.56 31.72 20.13
C SER A 206 1.24 31.55 18.64
N GLY A 207 1.31 32.66 17.89
CA GLY A 207 1.05 32.68 16.46
C GLY A 207 -0.40 32.94 16.10
N GLU A 208 -0.68 33.01 14.80
CA GLU A 208 -1.99 33.35 14.24
C GLU A 208 -2.35 32.40 13.10
N TRP A 209 -3.60 31.91 13.12
CA TRP A 209 -4.21 31.23 11.98
C TRP A 209 -5.02 32.24 11.17
N ASN A 210 -4.63 32.45 9.92
CA ASN A 210 -5.32 33.32 8.98
C ASN A 210 -6.14 32.47 7.99
N ILE A 211 -7.42 32.28 8.33
CA ILE A 211 -8.36 31.47 7.56
C ILE A 211 -9.17 32.39 6.63
N GLY A 212 -9.29 32.02 5.35
CA GLY A 212 -10.13 32.77 4.40
C GLY A 212 -11.62 32.69 4.77
N GLU A 213 -12.35 33.79 4.65
CA GLU A 213 -13.79 33.87 4.99
C GLU A 213 -14.68 32.90 4.18
N THR A 214 -14.20 32.47 3.01
CA THR A 214 -14.92 31.53 2.14
C THR A 214 -14.65 30.06 2.48
N VAL A 215 -13.78 29.76 3.46
CA VAL A 215 -13.41 28.38 3.81
C VAL A 215 -14.52 27.71 4.62
N ARG A 216 -14.94 26.53 4.15
CA ARG A 216 -15.87 25.61 4.78
C ARG A 216 -15.14 24.32 5.11
N PHE A 217 -14.89 24.10 6.40
CA PHE A 217 -14.22 22.90 6.88
C PHE A 217 -15.16 21.69 6.90
N GLY A 218 -14.68 20.57 6.38
CA GLY A 218 -15.23 19.24 6.63
C GLY A 218 -14.23 18.49 7.48
N TYR A 219 -14.64 18.01 8.65
CA TYR A 219 -13.76 17.28 9.57
C TYR A 219 -14.30 15.88 9.79
N TYR A 220 -13.50 14.88 9.43
CA TYR A 220 -13.70 13.48 9.78
C TYR A 220 -12.77 13.15 10.95
N SER A 221 -13.34 12.94 12.13
CA SER A 221 -12.60 12.59 13.35
C SER A 221 -12.58 11.09 13.60
N GLN A 222 -11.46 10.61 14.16
CA GLN A 222 -11.33 9.27 14.73
C GLN A 222 -12.34 9.00 15.86
N ASP A 223 -12.76 10.04 16.60
CA ASP A 223 -13.76 9.95 17.69
C ASP A 223 -15.14 9.44 17.19
N GLY A 224 -15.32 9.33 15.86
CA GLY A 224 -16.47 8.70 15.23
C GLY A 224 -17.70 9.61 15.12
N PHE A 225 -18.75 9.06 14.50
CA PHE A 225 -20.04 9.73 14.38
C PHE A 225 -20.95 9.32 15.53
N VAL A 226 -21.43 10.28 16.32
CA VAL A 226 -22.41 9.99 17.38
C VAL A 226 -23.79 9.90 16.74
N PRO A 227 -24.41 8.70 16.69
CA PRO A 227 -25.70 8.54 16.04
C PRO A 227 -26.78 9.24 16.86
N THR A 228 -27.59 10.06 16.20
CA THR A 228 -28.80 10.60 16.84
C THR A 228 -29.84 9.48 16.96
N PRO A 229 -30.30 9.14 18.17
CA PRO A 229 -31.24 8.06 18.36
C PRO A 229 -32.54 8.26 17.57
N GLY A 230 -33.11 7.18 17.04
CA GLY A 230 -34.39 7.18 16.34
C GLY A 230 -34.40 7.78 14.93
N LYS A 231 -33.27 8.28 14.40
CA LYS A 231 -33.19 8.75 13.01
C LYS A 231 -32.87 7.61 12.03
N ARG A 232 -33.41 7.69 10.82
CA ARG A 232 -32.98 6.82 9.71
C ARG A 232 -31.75 7.39 9.03
N VAL A 233 -31.01 6.53 8.35
CA VAL A 233 -29.80 6.91 7.60
C VAL A 233 -30.08 8.06 6.62
N ILE A 234 -31.19 7.98 5.89
CA ILE A 234 -31.58 9.04 4.94
C ILE A 234 -31.94 10.35 5.64
N ASP A 235 -32.57 10.30 6.81
CA ASP A 235 -32.99 11.50 7.54
C ASP A 235 -31.74 12.25 8.04
N VAL A 236 -30.72 11.55 8.54
CA VAL A 236 -29.45 12.17 8.97
C VAL A 236 -28.79 12.98 7.86
N ILE A 237 -28.72 12.44 6.64
CA ILE A 237 -28.11 13.15 5.51
C ILE A 237 -29.02 14.26 4.98
N THR A 238 -30.34 14.05 5.03
CA THR A 238 -31.31 15.05 4.56
C THR A 238 -31.31 16.27 5.47
N ASP A 239 -31.29 16.09 6.80
CA ASP A 239 -31.19 17.19 7.77
C ASP A 239 -29.94 18.06 7.51
N ILE A 240 -28.81 17.42 7.21
CA ILE A 240 -27.55 18.13 6.87
C ILE A 240 -27.67 18.84 5.53
N ALA A 241 -28.36 18.24 4.55
CA ALA A 241 -28.55 18.83 3.22
C ALA A 241 -29.46 20.06 3.25
N ASP A 242 -30.52 20.01 4.06
CA ASP A 242 -31.48 21.11 4.23
C ASP A 242 -30.80 22.35 4.85
N ASP A 243 -29.83 22.16 5.75
CA ASP A 243 -29.00 23.24 6.29
C ASP A 243 -28.12 23.94 5.22
N ILE A 244 -27.90 23.32 4.06
CA ILE A 244 -26.97 23.76 3.00
C ILE A 244 -27.70 24.31 1.77
N GLU A 245 -29.04 24.34 1.73
CA GLU A 245 -29.82 24.91 0.60
C GLU A 245 -29.64 26.45 0.45
N TYR A 246 -28.44 26.86 0.06
CA TYR A 246 -28.07 28.16 -0.50
C TYR A 246 -27.08 27.86 -1.63
N GLU A 247 -27.61 27.57 -2.83
CA GLU A 247 -26.97 27.60 -4.18
C GLU A 247 -27.56 26.55 -5.16
N GLY A 248 -28.89 26.52 -5.31
CA GLY A 248 -29.56 26.14 -6.56
C GLY A 248 -29.45 24.70 -7.07
N ALA A 249 -28.68 23.81 -6.43
CA ALA A 249 -28.54 22.41 -6.80
C ALA A 249 -28.94 21.51 -5.63
N ARG A 250 -30.18 21.00 -5.64
CA ARG A 250 -30.61 19.91 -4.76
C ARG A 250 -29.80 18.66 -5.07
N LEU A 251 -28.75 18.41 -4.31
CA LEU A 251 -28.12 17.09 -4.29
C LEU A 251 -29.12 16.10 -3.69
N ASN A 252 -29.46 15.06 -4.45
CA ASN A 252 -30.27 13.96 -3.91
C ASN A 252 -29.44 13.20 -2.87
N ALA A 253 -29.74 13.40 -1.58
CA ALA A 253 -29.15 12.63 -0.47
C ALA A 253 -29.15 11.12 -0.73
N SER A 254 -30.23 10.60 -1.32
CA SER A 254 -30.36 9.19 -1.72
C SER A 254 -29.34 8.76 -2.79
N GLN A 255 -28.98 9.65 -3.73
CA GLN A 255 -27.96 9.36 -4.72
C GLN A 255 -26.57 9.29 -4.09
N LEU A 256 -26.23 10.22 -3.18
CA LEU A 256 -24.95 10.20 -2.46
C LEU A 256 -24.85 8.96 -1.57
N LEU A 257 -25.88 8.64 -0.79
CA LEU A 257 -25.92 7.43 0.04
C LEU A 257 -25.73 6.16 -0.77
N LYS A 258 -26.33 6.09 -1.97
CA LYS A 258 -26.12 4.98 -2.89
C LYS A 258 -24.67 4.85 -3.36
N ARG A 259 -23.88 5.95 -3.38
CA ARG A 259 -22.45 5.93 -3.67
C ARG A 259 -21.66 5.28 -2.54
N PHE A 260 -22.00 5.58 -1.28
CA PHE A 260 -21.43 4.97 -0.09
C PHE A 260 -22.00 3.58 0.22
N LEU A 261 -22.45 2.85 -0.81
CA LEU A 261 -22.97 1.48 -0.71
C LEU A 261 -24.22 1.31 0.17
N PHE A 262 -24.95 2.39 0.46
CA PHE A 262 -26.28 2.31 1.06
C PHE A 262 -27.34 2.14 -0.03
N ASP A 263 -27.73 0.89 -0.29
CA ASP A 263 -28.89 0.61 -1.15
C ASP A 263 -30.19 1.13 -0.52
N VAL A 264 -31.24 1.27 -1.34
CA VAL A 264 -32.55 1.85 -0.93
C VAL A 264 -33.10 1.25 0.38
N PRO A 265 -33.05 -0.08 0.62
CA PRO A 265 -33.49 -0.64 1.90
C PRO A 265 -32.61 -0.23 3.08
N ALA A 266 -31.28 -0.13 2.87
CA ALA A 266 -30.34 0.26 3.91
C ALA A 266 -30.51 1.72 4.32
N GLN A 267 -30.89 2.60 3.38
CA GLN A 267 -31.18 4.01 3.65
C GLN A 267 -32.36 4.23 4.61
N GLN A 268 -33.28 3.25 4.69
CA GLN A 268 -34.45 3.31 5.58
C GLN A 268 -34.20 2.67 6.96
N LYS A 269 -33.04 2.04 7.18
CA LYS A 269 -32.68 1.50 8.49
C LYS A 269 -32.43 2.62 9.50
N TYR A 270 -32.59 2.30 10.77
CA TYR A 270 -32.19 3.18 11.86
C TYR A 270 -30.67 3.17 12.02
N VAL A 271 -30.10 4.33 12.31
CA VAL A 271 -28.63 4.48 12.45
C VAL A 271 -28.08 3.60 13.57
N GLU A 272 -28.83 3.38 14.64
CA GLU A 272 -28.47 2.49 15.76
C GLU A 272 -28.28 1.02 15.37
N THR A 273 -28.90 0.59 14.25
CA THR A 273 -28.83 -0.80 13.77
C THR A 273 -27.65 -1.05 12.83
N LEU A 274 -26.91 0.00 12.49
CA LEU A 274 -25.77 -0.10 11.58
C LEU A 274 -24.56 -0.73 12.28
N SER A 275 -23.82 -1.52 11.51
CA SER A 275 -22.49 -1.99 11.91
C SER A 275 -21.48 -0.85 12.01
N GLY A 276 -20.36 -1.04 12.71
CA GLY A 276 -19.30 -0.03 12.82
C GLY A 276 -18.83 0.49 11.46
N GLY A 277 -18.55 -0.39 10.50
CA GLY A 277 -18.16 0.03 9.15
C GLY A 277 -19.27 0.74 8.35
N GLU A 278 -20.54 0.41 8.59
CA GLU A 278 -21.67 1.19 8.05
C GLU A 278 -21.75 2.58 8.71
N LEU A 279 -21.53 2.69 10.02
CA LEU A 279 -21.47 3.98 10.71
C LEU A 279 -20.33 4.86 10.19
N CYS A 280 -19.14 4.30 9.95
CA CYS A 280 -18.02 5.04 9.38
C CYS A 280 -18.32 5.52 7.95
N ARG A 281 -18.96 4.68 7.11
CA ARG A 281 -19.43 5.10 5.78
C ARG A 281 -20.45 6.23 5.86
N LEU A 282 -21.39 6.16 6.82
CA LEU A 282 -22.36 7.22 7.04
C LEU A 282 -21.70 8.51 7.53
N HIS A 283 -20.70 8.42 8.40
CA HIS A 283 -19.91 9.54 8.89
C HIS A 283 -19.20 10.24 7.72
N LEU A 284 -18.50 9.48 6.89
CA LEU A 284 -17.82 10.03 5.72
C LEU A 284 -18.82 10.69 4.76
N ALA A 285 -19.96 10.04 4.49
CA ALA A 285 -21.01 10.61 3.67
C ALA A 285 -21.57 11.93 4.24
N SER A 286 -21.72 12.03 5.56
CA SER A 286 -22.26 13.22 6.23
C SER A 286 -21.30 14.40 6.17
N VAL A 287 -19.99 14.15 6.31
CA VAL A 287 -18.93 15.17 6.15
C VAL A 287 -18.89 15.67 4.71
N LEU A 288 -18.96 14.76 3.72
CA LEU A 288 -18.87 15.12 2.31
C LEU A 288 -20.13 15.79 1.77
N MET A 289 -21.30 15.49 2.35
CA MET A 289 -22.56 16.18 1.99
C MET A 289 -22.50 17.67 2.31
N ARG A 290 -21.68 18.10 3.28
CA ARG A 290 -21.46 19.51 3.63
C ARG A 290 -20.82 20.35 2.54
N GLN A 291 -20.39 19.73 1.44
CA GLN A 291 -19.60 20.35 0.38
C GLN A 291 -18.46 21.22 0.95
N PRO A 292 -17.59 20.66 1.80
CA PRO A 292 -16.46 21.40 2.31
C PRO A 292 -15.51 21.75 1.15
N ASN A 293 -14.87 22.91 1.24
CA ASN A 293 -13.76 23.25 0.33
C ASN A 293 -12.39 23.02 0.99
N PHE A 294 -12.38 22.76 2.29
CA PHE A 294 -11.22 22.32 3.05
C PHE A 294 -11.59 21.06 3.83
N LEU A 295 -11.05 19.92 3.43
CA LEU A 295 -11.36 18.63 4.02
C LEU A 295 -10.23 18.19 4.94
N ILE A 296 -10.56 17.70 6.13
CA ILE A 296 -9.61 17.15 7.07
C ILE A 296 -10.05 15.76 7.46
N LEU A 297 -9.17 14.79 7.21
CA LEU A 297 -9.41 13.39 7.49
C LEU A 297 -8.40 12.91 8.52
N ASP A 298 -8.86 12.65 9.75
CA ASP A 298 -8.03 12.10 10.83
C ASP A 298 -8.17 10.58 10.89
N GLU A 299 -7.13 9.87 10.44
CA GLU A 299 -7.04 8.42 10.34
C GLU A 299 -8.25 7.75 9.64
N PRO A 300 -8.67 8.20 8.44
CA PRO A 300 -9.83 7.65 7.75
C PRO A 300 -9.65 6.18 7.36
N THR A 301 -8.40 5.70 7.29
CA THR A 301 -8.08 4.37 6.77
C THR A 301 -8.25 3.22 7.74
N ASN A 302 -8.36 3.52 9.04
CA ASN A 302 -8.38 2.50 10.08
C ASN A 302 -9.71 1.73 10.15
N ASP A 303 -10.82 2.42 9.86
CA ASP A 303 -12.17 1.89 10.06
C ASP A 303 -12.94 1.71 8.74
N LEU A 304 -12.24 1.84 7.61
CA LEU A 304 -12.81 1.73 6.27
C LEU A 304 -12.30 0.47 5.56
N ASP A 305 -13.23 -0.23 4.91
CA ASP A 305 -12.90 -1.36 4.05
C ASP A 305 -12.19 -0.89 2.76
N ILE A 306 -11.46 -1.81 2.13
CA ILE A 306 -10.72 -1.55 0.88
C ILE A 306 -11.62 -0.93 -0.21
N VAL A 307 -12.90 -1.31 -0.26
CA VAL A 307 -13.86 -0.80 -1.24
C VAL A 307 -14.23 0.65 -0.94
N THR A 308 -14.54 1.01 0.31
CA THR A 308 -14.81 2.40 0.68
C THR A 308 -13.57 3.27 0.54
N LEU A 309 -12.38 2.72 0.84
CA LEU A 309 -11.13 3.42 0.58
C LEU A 309 -10.94 3.77 -0.89
N GLY A 310 -11.25 2.85 -1.81
CA GLY A 310 -11.24 3.15 -3.24
C GLY A 310 -12.20 4.28 -3.64
N ILE A 311 -13.40 4.31 -3.05
CA ILE A 311 -14.37 5.40 -3.29
C ILE A 311 -13.83 6.74 -2.77
N LEU A 312 -13.20 6.73 -1.59
CA LEU A 312 -12.59 7.92 -1.02
C LEU A 312 -11.39 8.41 -1.84
N GLU A 313 -10.53 7.51 -2.32
CA GLU A 313 -9.41 7.80 -3.22
C GLU A 313 -9.89 8.49 -4.51
N GLU A 314 -10.90 7.93 -5.17
CA GLU A 314 -11.46 8.51 -6.38
C GLU A 314 -12.08 9.89 -6.11
N TYR A 315 -12.73 10.07 -4.95
CA TYR A 315 -13.33 11.35 -4.58
C TYR A 315 -12.25 12.41 -4.35
N LEU A 316 -11.23 12.09 -3.57
CA LEU A 316 -10.12 12.98 -3.25
C LEU A 316 -9.29 13.32 -4.48
N THR A 317 -9.17 12.39 -5.44
CA THR A 317 -8.50 12.67 -6.73
C THR A 317 -9.23 13.75 -7.52
N LYS A 318 -10.57 13.69 -7.57
CA LYS A 318 -11.42 14.66 -8.28
C LYS A 318 -11.75 15.92 -7.47
N PHE A 319 -11.37 15.98 -6.19
CA PHE A 319 -11.66 17.10 -5.29
C PHE A 319 -10.77 18.31 -5.61
N ASN A 320 -11.40 19.45 -5.89
CA ASN A 320 -10.72 20.70 -6.25
C ASN A 320 -10.49 21.64 -5.05
N GLY A 321 -10.77 21.18 -3.83
CA GLY A 321 -10.50 21.89 -2.59
C GLY A 321 -9.17 21.46 -1.98
N CYS A 322 -8.84 22.01 -0.82
CA CYS A 322 -7.63 21.62 -0.08
C CYS A 322 -7.97 20.45 0.86
N ALA A 323 -7.04 19.52 1.03
CA ALA A 323 -7.25 18.38 1.93
C ALA A 323 -6.05 18.18 2.85
N ILE A 324 -6.31 17.96 4.14
CA ILE A 324 -5.32 17.46 5.10
C ILE A 324 -5.70 16.03 5.45
N ILE A 325 -4.76 15.12 5.29
CA ILE A 325 -4.96 13.70 5.49
C ILE A 325 -3.94 13.21 6.53
N ILE A 326 -4.41 12.83 7.71
CA ILE A 326 -3.63 12.05 8.66
C ILE A 326 -3.92 10.59 8.37
N SER A 327 -2.93 9.84 7.92
CA SER A 327 -3.10 8.40 7.72
C SER A 327 -1.77 7.68 7.95
N HIS A 328 -1.90 6.42 8.37
CA HIS A 328 -0.80 5.47 8.43
C HIS A 328 -0.75 4.56 7.20
N ASP A 329 -1.75 4.63 6.32
CA ASP A 329 -1.78 3.92 5.05
C ASP A 329 -0.90 4.64 4.02
N ARG A 330 0.21 3.99 3.71
CA ARG A 330 1.22 4.47 2.77
C ARG A 330 0.72 4.47 1.34
N TYR A 331 -0.07 3.47 0.95
CA TYR A 331 -0.63 3.38 -0.40
C TYR A 331 -1.62 4.52 -0.63
N PHE A 332 -2.43 4.83 0.38
CA PHE A 332 -3.37 5.95 0.33
C PHE A 332 -2.66 7.29 0.20
N LEU A 333 -1.64 7.54 1.03
CA LEU A 333 -0.83 8.76 0.96
C LEU A 333 -0.13 8.89 -0.40
N ASP A 334 0.42 7.80 -0.93
CA ASP A 334 1.18 7.82 -2.19
C ASP A 334 0.34 8.22 -3.41
N ASN A 335 -0.95 7.92 -3.40
CA ASN A 335 -1.82 8.21 -4.55
C ASN A 335 -2.51 9.58 -4.48
N ILE A 336 -2.65 10.15 -3.28
CA ILE A 336 -3.50 11.34 -3.08
C ILE A 336 -2.69 12.60 -2.77
N VAL A 337 -1.60 12.45 -2.03
CA VAL A 337 -0.92 13.57 -1.40
C VAL A 337 0.16 14.15 -2.31
N ASP A 338 0.22 15.47 -2.37
CA ASP A 338 1.24 16.22 -3.11
C ASP A 338 2.43 16.59 -2.20
N HIS A 339 2.16 16.84 -0.91
CA HIS A 339 3.13 17.30 0.10
C HIS A 339 2.94 16.58 1.43
N ILE A 340 4.03 16.23 2.12
CA ILE A 340 3.98 15.54 3.41
C ILE A 340 4.57 16.38 4.53
N PHE A 341 3.78 16.57 5.59
CA PHE A 341 4.24 17.09 6.87
C PHE A 341 4.69 15.95 7.78
N VAL A 342 5.97 15.97 8.10
CA VAL A 342 6.60 15.00 9.00
C VAL A 342 6.73 15.63 10.38
N LEU A 343 5.97 15.11 11.34
CA LEU A 343 6.14 15.45 12.75
C LEU A 343 7.25 14.56 13.30
N GLU A 344 8.43 15.13 13.50
CA GLU A 344 9.62 14.42 14.03
C GLU A 344 9.63 14.37 15.56
N GLY A 345 8.87 15.25 16.23
CA GLY A 345 8.85 15.41 17.68
C GLY A 345 9.45 16.74 18.11
N ASP A 346 9.35 17.03 19.42
CA ASP A 346 9.88 18.25 20.04
C ASP A 346 9.39 19.57 19.41
N GLY A 347 8.22 19.54 18.76
CA GLY A 347 7.64 20.68 18.07
C GLY A 347 8.09 20.89 16.62
N ILE A 348 8.90 20.00 16.06
CA ILE A 348 9.43 20.15 14.69
C ILE A 348 8.48 19.51 13.68
N ILE A 349 7.96 20.33 12.78
CA ILE A 349 7.21 19.89 11.59
C ILE A 349 8.09 20.18 10.37
N ARG A 350 8.51 19.13 9.65
CA ARG A 350 9.23 19.27 8.39
C ARG A 350 8.26 19.11 7.24
N ASP A 351 8.27 20.07 6.32
CA ASP A 351 7.61 19.96 5.03
C ASP A 351 8.53 19.20 4.04
N PHE A 352 7.95 18.22 3.35
CA PHE A 352 8.60 17.47 2.29
C PHE A 352 7.70 17.46 1.04
N PRO A 353 8.14 18.03 -0.09
CA PRO A 353 7.40 17.94 -1.34
C PRO A 353 7.51 16.53 -1.92
N GLY A 354 6.37 15.91 -2.26
CA GLY A 354 6.31 14.56 -2.80
C GLY A 354 5.55 13.58 -1.92
N ASN A 355 5.55 12.33 -2.35
CA ASN A 355 4.77 11.28 -1.70
C ASN A 355 5.55 10.56 -0.59
N TYR A 356 4.91 9.57 0.04
CA TYR A 356 5.48 8.84 1.18
C TYR A 356 6.66 7.96 0.74
N SER A 357 6.55 7.32 -0.42
CA SER A 357 7.63 6.51 -1.00
C SER A 357 8.90 7.34 -1.30
N ASP A 358 8.74 8.56 -1.80
CA ASP A 358 9.84 9.51 -2.04
C ASP A 358 10.49 9.92 -0.71
N TYR A 359 9.68 10.27 0.28
CA TYR A 359 10.16 10.62 1.62
C TYR A 359 10.95 9.46 2.26
N ARG A 360 10.46 8.23 2.11
CA ARG A 360 11.14 7.02 2.63
C ARG A 360 12.53 6.84 2.00
N THR A 361 12.62 7.02 0.69
CA THR A 361 13.89 6.90 -0.06
C THR A 361 14.88 7.98 0.39
N TRP A 362 14.43 9.23 0.46
CA TRP A 362 15.22 10.35 0.96
C TRP A 362 15.72 10.12 2.40
N LYS A 363 14.87 9.59 3.28
CA LYS A 363 15.24 9.27 4.66
C LYS A 363 16.30 8.17 4.72
N ALA A 364 16.22 7.15 3.86
CA ALA A 364 17.20 6.08 3.78
C ALA A 364 18.56 6.56 3.26
N GLU A 365 18.56 7.46 2.27
CA GLU A 365 19.78 8.09 1.76
C GLU A 365 20.45 8.96 2.83
N GLN A 366 19.68 9.75 3.55
CA GLN A 366 20.21 10.54 4.67
C GLN A 366 20.73 9.67 5.82
N ALA A 367 20.06 8.58 6.16
CA ALA A 367 20.56 7.64 7.17
C ALA A 367 21.89 7.00 6.75
N SER A 368 22.09 6.78 5.45
CA SER A 368 23.34 6.26 4.88
C SER A 368 24.45 7.32 4.83
N GLN A 369 24.08 8.60 4.70
CA GLN A 369 25.00 9.74 4.68
C GLN A 369 25.28 10.34 6.07
N ALA A 370 24.46 10.02 7.07
CA ALA A 370 24.68 10.45 8.44
C ALA A 370 26.03 9.91 8.92
N PRO A 371 26.96 10.77 9.39
CA PRO A 371 28.23 10.30 9.90
C PRO A 371 27.91 9.41 11.09
N THR A 372 28.23 8.13 10.97
CA THR A 372 28.11 7.17 12.07
C THR A 372 28.90 7.79 13.23
N GLN A 373 28.19 8.33 14.23
CA GLN A 373 28.79 8.73 15.48
C GLN A 373 29.30 7.44 16.10
N ARG A 374 30.54 7.09 15.75
CA ARG A 374 31.34 6.13 16.48
C ARG A 374 31.37 6.65 17.90
N VAL A 375 30.59 6.01 18.76
CA VAL A 375 30.75 6.08 20.21
C VAL A 375 32.25 6.03 20.44
N LYS A 376 32.81 7.09 21.01
CA LYS A 376 34.23 7.17 21.39
C LYS A 376 34.45 6.20 22.55
N THR A 377 34.43 4.91 22.27
CA THR A 377 35.05 3.92 23.12
C THR A 377 36.53 4.28 23.15
N GLN A 378 37.03 4.56 24.35
CA GLN A 378 38.43 4.90 24.59
C GLN A 378 39.33 3.93 23.81
N ASN A 379 40.17 4.49 22.95
CA ASN A 379 41.10 3.79 22.08
C ASN A 379 42.02 2.86 22.88
N VAL A 380 41.62 1.61 23.06
CA VAL A 380 42.57 0.50 23.11
C VAL A 380 42.93 0.23 21.65
N LYS A 381 44.13 0.66 21.25
CA LYS A 381 44.68 0.47 19.89
C LYS A 381 44.74 -1.03 19.57
N ILE A 382 43.72 -1.53 18.89
CA ILE A 382 43.83 -2.78 18.12
C ILE A 382 44.30 -2.37 16.72
N LYS A 383 45.51 -2.81 16.37
CA LYS A 383 46.12 -2.55 15.05
C LYS A 383 45.26 -3.21 13.96
N THR A 384 44.76 -2.41 13.04
CA THR A 384 44.22 -2.87 11.76
C THR A 384 45.34 -3.57 10.97
N PRO A 385 45.09 -4.73 10.33
CA PRO A 385 46.10 -5.36 9.49
C PRO A 385 46.32 -4.48 8.25
N GLN A 386 47.55 -4.05 8.03
CA GLN A 386 47.94 -3.40 6.79
C GLN A 386 47.78 -4.40 5.64
N ARG A 387 47.12 -3.97 4.55
CA ARG A 387 47.17 -4.70 3.28
C ARG A 387 48.64 -4.89 2.90
N ARG A 388 49.03 -6.15 2.78
CA ARG A 388 50.41 -6.58 2.52
C ARG A 388 50.69 -6.29 1.04
N ARG A 389 51.70 -5.47 0.73
CA ARG A 389 52.20 -5.30 -0.65
C ARG A 389 53.09 -6.48 -1.01
N ARG A 390 53.01 -6.96 -2.25
CA ARG A 390 53.88 -8.04 -2.75
C ARG A 390 55.35 -7.67 -2.54
N SER A 391 56.11 -8.57 -1.92
CA SER A 391 57.56 -8.48 -1.85
C SER A 391 58.18 -8.62 -3.24
N PHE A 392 59.36 -8.04 -3.47
CA PHE A 392 60.12 -8.23 -4.72
C PHE A 392 60.34 -9.71 -5.08
N LYS A 393 60.43 -10.58 -4.07
CA LYS A 393 60.50 -12.04 -4.27
C LYS A 393 59.16 -12.64 -4.74
N GLU A 394 58.05 -12.18 -4.16
CA GLU A 394 56.68 -12.63 -4.51
C GLU A 394 56.28 -12.12 -5.91
N GLN A 395 56.74 -10.93 -6.31
CA GLN A 395 56.54 -10.41 -7.67
C GLN A 395 57.26 -11.28 -8.72
N ARG A 396 58.51 -11.67 -8.44
CA ARG A 396 59.28 -12.54 -9.33
C ARG A 396 58.75 -13.97 -9.36
N GLU A 397 58.21 -14.47 -8.25
CA GLU A 397 57.49 -15.75 -8.17
C GLU A 397 56.23 -15.71 -9.04
N PHE A 398 55.45 -14.63 -8.98
CA PHE A 398 54.26 -14.43 -9.81
C PHE A 398 54.58 -14.44 -11.32
N GLU A 399 55.62 -13.72 -11.74
CA GLU A 399 56.09 -13.71 -13.13
C GLU A 399 56.57 -15.11 -13.58
N ALA A 400 57.30 -15.83 -12.72
CA ALA A 400 57.75 -17.19 -13.01
C ALA A 400 56.58 -18.19 -13.10
N LEU A 401 55.62 -18.12 -12.18
CA LEU A 401 54.41 -18.95 -12.20
C LEU A 401 53.58 -18.70 -13.46
N THR A 402 53.48 -17.46 -13.91
CA THR A 402 52.76 -17.12 -15.15
C THR A 402 53.41 -17.82 -16.35
N ALA A 403 54.74 -17.78 -16.46
CA ALA A 403 55.46 -18.46 -17.54
C ALA A 403 55.40 -20.00 -17.45
N GLU A 404 55.40 -20.57 -16.24
CA GLU A 404 55.24 -22.01 -16.02
C GLU A 404 53.84 -22.51 -16.39
N ILE A 405 52.79 -21.75 -16.03
CA ILE A 405 51.39 -22.06 -16.37
C ILE A 405 51.18 -22.01 -17.88
N ASP A 406 51.74 -21.01 -18.57
CA ASP A 406 51.66 -20.91 -20.03
C ASP A 406 52.35 -22.11 -20.71
N ALA A 407 53.52 -22.53 -20.22
CA ALA A 407 54.25 -23.67 -20.75
C ALA A 407 53.51 -25.00 -20.53
N LEU A 408 52.97 -25.22 -19.32
CA LEU A 408 52.19 -26.43 -19.00
C LEU A 408 50.86 -26.47 -19.76
N SER A 409 50.23 -25.32 -19.97
CA SER A 409 49.01 -25.20 -20.80
C SER A 409 49.29 -25.55 -22.26
N ALA A 410 50.43 -25.12 -22.80
CA ALA A 410 50.87 -25.49 -24.14
C ALA A 410 51.21 -26.99 -24.24
N GLU A 411 51.89 -27.57 -23.23
CA GLU A 411 52.16 -29.02 -23.16
C GLU A 411 50.85 -29.81 -23.12
N ARG A 412 49.90 -29.42 -22.27
CA ARG A 412 48.56 -30.02 -22.18
C ARG A 412 47.83 -29.98 -23.52
N ALA A 413 47.82 -28.83 -24.20
CA ALA A 413 47.18 -28.69 -25.51
C ALA A 413 47.84 -29.59 -26.58
N SER A 414 49.17 -29.76 -26.53
CA SER A 414 49.89 -30.66 -27.44
C SER A 414 49.55 -32.14 -27.18
N LEU A 415 49.39 -32.53 -25.92
CA LEU A 415 48.97 -33.88 -25.53
C LEU A 415 47.51 -34.14 -25.94
N GLU A 416 46.61 -33.19 -25.74
CA GLU A 416 45.21 -33.28 -26.22
C GLU A 416 45.13 -33.40 -27.75
N ALA A 417 45.93 -32.62 -28.48
CA ALA A 417 46.00 -32.71 -29.94
C ALA A 417 46.56 -34.07 -30.39
N ALA A 418 47.52 -34.63 -29.67
CA ALA A 418 48.05 -35.96 -29.94
C ALA A 418 47.05 -37.09 -29.62
N PHE A 419 46.19 -36.92 -28.61
CA PHE A 419 45.06 -37.84 -28.36
C PHE A 419 43.97 -37.76 -29.44
N ALA A 420 43.74 -36.57 -30.01
CA ALA A 420 42.74 -36.37 -31.06
C ALA A 420 43.22 -36.80 -32.45
N GLY A 421 44.53 -36.81 -32.70
CA GLY A 421 45.14 -37.26 -33.95
C GLY A 421 45.29 -38.78 -34.00
N ASN A 422 44.69 -39.42 -35.00
CA ASN A 422 44.68 -40.88 -35.17
C ASN A 422 46.05 -41.44 -35.67
N SER A 423 47.14 -41.17 -34.96
CA SER A 423 48.52 -41.46 -35.43
C SER A 423 49.31 -42.38 -34.49
N THR A 424 49.67 -43.53 -35.06
CA THR A 424 50.65 -44.56 -34.68
C THR A 424 50.27 -45.60 -33.61
N PRO A 425 50.30 -46.92 -33.92
CA PRO A 425 49.96 -48.01 -32.99
C PRO A 425 50.99 -48.30 -31.88
N ASP A 426 52.10 -47.55 -31.82
CA ASP A 426 53.26 -47.83 -30.96
C ASP A 426 53.64 -46.64 -30.06
N ALA A 427 52.85 -45.55 -30.05
CA ALA A 427 53.00 -44.49 -29.07
C ALA A 427 52.31 -44.94 -27.78
N ASP A 428 53.05 -44.98 -26.67
CA ASP A 428 52.63 -45.53 -25.38
C ASP A 428 51.51 -44.67 -24.76
N ILE A 429 50.26 -44.89 -25.18
CA ILE A 429 49.05 -44.13 -24.79
C ILE A 429 48.92 -44.06 -23.27
N ALA A 430 49.34 -45.11 -22.57
CA ALA A 430 49.36 -45.16 -21.11
C ALA A 430 50.33 -44.13 -20.52
N ALA A 431 51.53 -43.98 -21.10
CA ALA A 431 52.51 -42.99 -20.66
C ALA A 431 52.04 -41.56 -20.94
N MET A 432 51.40 -41.33 -22.10
CA MET A 432 50.84 -40.02 -22.44
C MET A 432 49.67 -39.64 -21.53
N SER A 433 48.81 -40.59 -21.18
CA SER A 433 47.68 -40.37 -20.25
C SER A 433 48.17 -40.08 -18.83
N ALA A 434 49.19 -40.82 -18.38
CA ALA A 434 49.84 -40.56 -17.09
C ALA A 434 50.49 -39.17 -17.07
N ARG A 435 51.17 -38.77 -18.15
CA ARG A 435 51.77 -37.42 -18.26
C ARG A 435 50.71 -36.33 -18.30
N TYR A 436 49.61 -36.54 -19.01
CA TYR A 436 48.50 -35.60 -19.07
C TYR A 436 47.87 -35.36 -17.68
N SER A 437 47.67 -36.41 -16.90
CA SER A 437 47.19 -36.29 -15.52
C SER A 437 48.17 -35.50 -14.65
N GLN A 438 49.48 -35.78 -14.75
CA GLN A 438 50.51 -35.05 -14.01
C GLN A 438 50.56 -33.57 -14.37
N VAL A 439 50.46 -33.23 -15.66
CA VAL A 439 50.47 -31.84 -16.14
C VAL A 439 49.22 -31.10 -15.63
N LYS A 440 48.07 -31.78 -15.57
CA LYS A 440 46.84 -31.22 -15.02
C LYS A 440 46.96 -30.92 -13.52
N ASP A 441 47.46 -31.88 -12.73
CA ASP A 441 47.63 -31.69 -11.29
C ASP A 441 48.63 -30.56 -10.98
N LEU A 442 49.70 -30.44 -11.78
CA LEU A 442 50.68 -29.35 -11.67
C LEU A 442 50.08 -27.99 -12.05
N LEU A 443 49.22 -27.93 -13.08
CA LEU A 443 48.51 -26.70 -13.45
C LEU A 443 47.60 -26.22 -12.31
N ASP A 444 46.79 -27.12 -11.75
CA ASP A 444 45.88 -26.79 -10.66
C ASP A 444 46.63 -26.26 -9.42
N GLU A 445 47.76 -26.87 -9.04
CA GLU A 445 48.59 -26.39 -7.92
C GLU A 445 49.19 -25.00 -8.18
N LYS A 446 49.69 -24.78 -9.40
CA LYS A 446 50.37 -23.54 -9.79
C LYS A 446 49.38 -22.39 -9.98
N GLU A 447 48.20 -22.65 -10.54
CA GLU A 447 47.11 -21.68 -10.67
C GLU A 447 46.57 -21.25 -9.32
N MET A 448 46.40 -22.17 -8.37
CA MET A 448 46.00 -21.84 -7.00
C MET A 448 47.00 -20.89 -6.34
N ARG A 449 48.30 -21.18 -6.46
CA ARG A 449 49.37 -20.32 -5.91
C ARG A 449 49.44 -18.96 -6.61
N TRP A 450 49.23 -18.93 -7.93
CA TRP A 450 49.15 -17.70 -8.70
C TRP A 450 47.96 -16.84 -8.25
N LEU A 451 46.82 -17.46 -7.96
CA LEU A 451 45.59 -16.78 -7.52
C LEU A 451 45.77 -16.18 -6.11
N GLU A 452 46.40 -16.90 -5.18
CA GLU A 452 46.79 -16.38 -3.87
C GLU A 452 47.68 -15.13 -3.97
N LEU A 453 48.67 -15.16 -4.88
CA LEU A 453 49.53 -14.01 -5.11
C LEU A 453 48.77 -12.87 -5.80
N SER A 454 47.79 -13.19 -6.67
CA SER A 454 46.99 -12.22 -7.42
C SER A 454 46.14 -11.32 -6.51
N GLU A 455 45.68 -11.84 -5.38
CA GLU A 455 44.85 -11.13 -4.39
C GLU A 455 45.64 -10.15 -3.51
N ILE A 456 46.98 -10.21 -3.54
CA ILE A 456 47.86 -9.32 -2.80
C ILE A 456 48.16 -8.10 -3.69
N GLU A 457 47.63 -6.90 -3.37
CA GLU A 457 47.92 -5.64 -4.10
C GLU A 457 49.21 -4.93 -3.65
#